data_AF-A0ABD3ZA86-F1
#
_entry.id   AF-A0ABD3ZA86-F1
#
_cell.length_a   1.000
_cell.length_b   1.000
_cell.length_c   1.000
_cell.angle_alpha   90.00
_cell.angle_beta   90.00
_cell.angle_gamma   90.00
#
_symmetry.space_group_name_H-M   'P 1'
#
loop_
_entity.id
_entity.type
_entity.pdbx_description
1 polymer ?
#
loop_
_entity_poly.entity_id
_entity_poly.type
_entity_poly.pdbx_seq_one_letter_code
_entity_poly.pdbx_strand_id
1 'polypeptide(L)'
;MRCLPEEKEAIQEKAKAAGLSLGEFLRRSALGRRIDAQCDTEMIMELRRLGGLQKHLFKEGEGLMSKEYSQVLVALQNALLRVGRG
;
A
#
# COMPACT_ATOMS: atom_id res chain seq x y z
N MET A 1 27.44 12.76 7.38
CA MET A 1 27.74 12.28 6.02
C MET A 1 27.66 13.48 5.09
N ARG A 2 28.69 13.73 4.27
CA ARG A 2 28.58 14.66 3.13
C ARG A 2 28.15 13.84 1.91
N CYS A 3 27.21 14.39 1.16
CA CYS A 3 26.69 13.83 -0.09
C CYS A 3 26.44 15.00 -1.04
N LEU A 4 26.50 14.72 -2.33
CA LEU A 4 26.14 15.66 -3.39
C LEU A 4 24.63 15.96 -3.31
N PRO A 5 24.19 17.11 -3.84
CA PRO A 5 22.76 17.44 -3.88
C PRO A 5 21.92 16.35 -4.54
N GLU A 6 22.38 15.77 -5.66
CA GLU A 6 21.63 14.72 -6.37
C GLU A 6 21.54 13.43 -5.54
N GLU A 7 22.62 13.09 -4.82
CA GLU A 7 22.63 11.94 -3.91
C GLU A 7 21.63 12.15 -2.77
N LYS A 8 21.57 13.37 -2.22
CA LYS A 8 20.63 13.70 -1.14
C LYS A 8 19.17 13.57 -1.59
N GLU A 9 18.84 14.07 -2.78
CA GLU A 9 17.50 13.89 -3.36
C GLU A 9 17.17 12.42 -3.58
N ALA A 10 18.08 11.65 -4.18
CA ALA A 10 17.87 10.23 -4.42
C ALA A 10 17.67 9.44 -3.11
N ILE A 11 18.39 9.78 -2.03
CA ILE A 11 18.21 9.16 -0.72
C ILE A 11 16.86 9.59 -0.10
N GLN A 12 16.46 10.85 -0.25
CA GLN A 12 15.17 11.33 0.24
C GLN A 12 14.00 10.63 -0.45
N GLU A 13 14.04 10.47 -1.78
CA GLU A 13 13.01 9.74 -2.52
C GLU A 13 12.94 8.27 -2.11
N LYS A 14 14.09 7.61 -1.91
CA LYS A 14 14.11 6.23 -1.39
C LYS A 14 13.55 6.11 0.03
N ALA A 15 13.88 7.07 0.90
CA ALA A 15 13.34 7.11 2.26
C ALA A 15 11.82 7.30 2.24
N LYS A 16 11.31 8.19 1.38
CA LYS A 16 9.89 8.44 1.16
C LYS A 16 9.17 7.21 0.62
N ALA A 17 9.71 6.54 -0.38
CA ALA A 17 9.15 5.29 -0.93
C ALA A 17 9.14 4.14 0.09
N ALA A 18 10.09 4.14 1.03
CA ALA A 18 10.12 3.21 2.15
C ALA A 18 9.21 3.64 3.33
N GLY A 19 8.58 4.81 3.27
CA GLY A 19 7.76 5.34 4.37
C GLY A 19 8.55 5.66 5.63
N LEU A 20 9.85 5.94 5.51
CA LEU A 20 10.74 6.20 6.63
C LEU A 20 11.21 7.65 6.62
N SER A 21 11.50 8.17 7.81
CA SER A 21 12.29 9.40 7.89
C SER A 21 13.67 9.19 7.28
N LEU A 22 14.28 10.24 6.73
CA LEU A 22 15.62 10.17 6.16
C LEU A 22 16.65 9.57 7.13
N GLY A 23 16.58 9.96 8.41
CA GLY A 23 17.48 9.45 9.45
C GLY A 23 17.27 7.97 9.77
N GLU A 24 16.03 7.50 9.76
CA GLU A 24 15.73 6.08 9.97
C GLU A 24 16.13 5.23 8.76
N PHE A 25 15.84 5.69 7.55
CA PHE A 25 16.27 5.03 6.32
C PHE A 25 17.79 4.84 6.28
N LEU A 26 18.55 5.90 6.59
CA LEU A 26 20.01 5.84 6.65
C LEU A 26 20.51 4.92 7.76
N ARG A 27 19.90 4.96 8.95
CA ARG A 27 20.28 4.08 10.07
C ARG A 27 20.03 2.61 9.75
N ARG A 28 18.89 2.28 9.12
CA ARG A 28 18.59 0.91 8.70
C ARG A 28 19.54 0.45 7.60
N SER A 29 19.76 1.28 6.58
CA SER A 29 20.70 1.01 5.49
C SER A 29 22.12 0.75 5.99
N ALA A 30 22.64 1.62 6.86
CA ALA A 30 24.00 1.51 7.39
C ALA A 30 24.20 0.30 8.31
N LEU A 31 23.14 -0.18 8.97
CA LEU A 31 23.16 -1.34 9.87
C LEU A 31 22.72 -2.63 9.18
N GLY A 32 22.50 -2.62 7.87
CA GLY A 32 22.02 -3.80 7.11
C GLY A 32 20.64 -4.30 7.58
N ARG A 33 19.82 -3.42 8.17
CA ARG A 33 18.47 -3.79 8.63
C ARG A 33 17.49 -3.76 7.48
N ARG A 34 16.51 -4.66 7.53
CA ARG A 34 15.44 -4.75 6.55
C ARG A 34 14.67 -3.42 6.44
N ILE A 35 14.54 -2.94 5.21
CA ILE A 35 13.72 -1.79 4.83
C ILE A 35 12.60 -2.36 3.98
N ASP A 36 11.43 -2.53 4.58
CA ASP A 36 10.24 -2.89 3.84
C ASP A 36 9.80 -1.68 3.02
N ALA A 37 9.35 -1.92 1.78
CA ALA A 37 8.67 -0.88 1.04
C ALA A 37 7.44 -0.48 1.86
N GLN A 38 7.10 0.80 1.92
CA GLN A 38 5.81 1.18 2.49
C GLN A 38 4.77 0.56 1.57
N CYS A 39 4.19 -0.59 1.95
CA CYS A 39 3.01 -1.11 1.27
C CYS A 39 2.06 0.07 1.13
N ASP A 40 1.70 0.40 -0.11
CA ASP A 40 0.96 1.62 -0.46
C ASP A 40 -0.22 1.77 0.48
N THR A 41 -0.02 2.51 1.57
CA THR A 41 -1.03 2.60 2.63
C THR A 41 -2.26 3.30 2.05
N GLU A 42 -2.02 4.22 1.13
CA GLU A 42 -3.02 4.84 0.26
C GLU A 42 -3.76 3.80 -0.61
N MET A 43 -3.05 2.86 -1.25
CA MET A 43 -3.69 1.79 -2.03
C MET A 43 -4.50 0.84 -1.14
N ILE A 44 -4.01 0.50 0.06
CA ILE A 44 -4.76 -0.30 1.04
C ILE A 44 -6.04 0.43 1.46
N MET A 45 -5.96 1.75 1.72
CA MET A 45 -7.12 2.57 2.04
C MET A 45 -8.12 2.61 0.88
N GLU A 46 -7.65 2.79 -0.35
CA GLU A 46 -8.52 2.82 -1.52
C GLU A 46 -9.19 1.46 -1.79
N LEU A 47 -8.45 0.35 -1.66
CA LEU A 47 -9.03 -0.99 -1.77
C LEU A 47 -10.09 -1.26 -0.69
N ARG A 48 -9.89 -0.78 0.54
CA ARG A 48 -10.90 -0.85 1.61
C ARG A 48 -12.13 -0.01 1.28
N ARG A 49 -11.94 1.21 0.76
CA ARG A 49 -13.03 2.10 0.32
C ARG A 49 -13.87 1.43 -0.77
N LEU A 50 -13.21 0.88 -1.80
CA LEU A 50 -13.87 0.15 -2.88
C LEU A 50 -14.63 -1.09 -2.39
N GLY A 51 -14.07 -1.84 -1.43
CA GLY A 51 -14.77 -2.96 -0.80
C GLY A 51 -16.03 -2.53 -0.04
N GLY A 52 -15.98 -1.38 0.64
CA GLY A 52 -17.16 -0.77 1.28
C GLY A 52 -18.24 -0.39 0.28
N LEU A 53 -17.86 0.25 -0.84
CA LEU A 53 -18.79 0.61 -1.92
C LEU A 53 -19.41 -0.62 -2.59
N GLN A 54 -18.62 -1.65 -2.89
CA GLN A 54 -19.12 -2.91 -3.43
C GLN A 54 -20.17 -3.54 -2.49
N LYS A 55 -19.91 -3.56 -1.18
CA LYS A 55 -20.82 -4.12 -0.18
C LYS A 55 -22.13 -3.33 -0.11
N HIS A 56 -22.07 -2.02 -0.31
CA HIS A 56 -23.24 -1.16 -0.39
C HIS A 56 -24.09 -1.50 -1.62
N LEU A 57 -23.48 -1.55 -2.81
CA LEU A 57 -24.16 -1.93 -4.06
C LEU A 57 -24.79 -3.34 -3.99
N PHE A 58 -24.13 -4.29 -3.34
CA PHE A 58 -24.70 -5.62 -3.11
C PHE A 58 -26.01 -5.58 -2.31
N LYS A 59 -26.09 -4.71 -1.29
CA LYS A 59 -27.32 -4.55 -0.49
C LYS A 59 -28.42 -3.84 -1.28
N GLU A 60 -28.06 -2.83 -2.07
CA GLU A 60 -29.02 -2.08 -2.90
C GLU A 60 -29.57 -2.92 -4.06
N GLY A 61 -28.80 -3.88 -4.57
CA GLY A 61 -29.24 -4.78 -5.64
C GLY A 61 -30.23 -5.85 -5.20
N GLU A 62 -30.60 -5.96 -3.91
CA GLU A 62 -31.54 -6.96 -3.38
C GLU A 62 -31.26 -8.41 -3.84
N GLY A 63 -29.99 -8.75 -4.06
CA GLY A 63 -29.56 -10.09 -4.52
C GLY A 63 -29.45 -10.27 -6.03
N LEU A 64 -29.86 -9.29 -6.84
CA LEU A 64 -29.50 -9.22 -8.27
C LEU A 64 -27.98 -9.13 -8.39
N MET A 65 -27.41 -9.89 -9.33
CA MET A 65 -25.95 -9.96 -9.58
C MET A 65 -25.12 -10.36 -8.35
N SER A 66 -25.72 -11.08 -7.38
CA SER A 66 -25.06 -11.50 -6.14
C SER A 66 -23.76 -12.29 -6.38
N LYS A 67 -23.68 -13.04 -7.48
CA LYS A 67 -22.49 -13.79 -7.89
C LYS A 67 -21.37 -12.86 -8.35
N GLU A 68 -21.68 -11.91 -9.21
CA GLU A 68 -20.75 -10.92 -9.77
C GLU A 68 -20.21 -10.02 -8.65
N TYR A 69 -21.09 -9.54 -7.77
CA TYR A 69 -20.71 -8.79 -6.58
C TYR A 69 -19.74 -9.59 -5.69
N SER A 70 -20.05 -10.86 -5.43
CA SER A 70 -19.18 -11.72 -4.63
C SER A 70 -17.80 -11.92 -5.28
N GLN A 71 -17.74 -12.05 -6.61
CA GLN A 71 -16.47 -12.15 -7.35
C GLN A 71 -15.61 -10.89 -7.20
N VAL A 72 -16.23 -9.70 -7.31
CA VAL A 72 -15.52 -8.42 -7.10
C VAL A 72 -14.98 -8.31 -5.68
N LEU A 73 -15.79 -8.68 -4.67
CA LEU A 73 -15.37 -8.64 -3.27
C LEU A 73 -14.18 -9.57 -2.99
N VAL A 74 -14.20 -10.79 -3.55
CA VAL A 74 -13.08 -11.74 -3.46
C VAL A 74 -11.83 -11.19 -4.16
N ALA A 75 -11.98 -10.57 -5.34
CA ALA A 75 -10.86 -9.94 -6.04
C ALA A 75 -10.22 -8.81 -5.21
N LEU A 76 -11.03 -7.95 -4.58
CA LEU A 76 -10.56 -6.89 -3.69
C LEU A 76 -9.85 -7.44 -2.45
N GLN A 77 -10.38 -8.51 -1.84
CA GLN A 77 -9.74 -9.18 -0.71
C GLN A 77 -8.37 -9.77 -1.09
N ASN A 78 -8.29 -10.41 -2.26
CA ASN A 78 -7.04 -10.96 -2.78
C ASN A 78 -6.02 -9.86 -3.09
N ALA A 79 -6.45 -8.72 -3.64
CA ALA A 79 -5.58 -7.57 -3.87
C ALA A 79 -5.02 -7.02 -2.54
N LEU A 80 -5.87 -6.86 -1.52
CA LEU A 80 -5.44 -6.44 -0.18
C LEU A 80 -4.41 -7.39 0.43
N LEU A 81 -4.61 -8.70 0.31
CA LEU A 81 -3.67 -9.71 0.81
C LEU A 81 -2.32 -9.67 0.09
N ARG A 82 -2.30 -9.34 -1.20
CA ARG A 82 -1.06 -9.18 -1.97
C ARG A 82 -0.31 -7.91 -1.57
N VAL A 83 -1.03 -6.80 -1.37
CA VAL A 83 -0.43 -5.51 -0.99
C VAL A 83 0.04 -5.52 0.46
N GLY A 84 -0.73 -6.09 1.40
CA GLY A 84 -0.38 -6.12 2.83
C GLY A 84 0.69 -7.15 3.24
N ARG A 85 1.18 -7.97 2.29
CA ARG A 85 2.30 -8.91 2.50
C ARG A 85 3.65 -8.38 1.96
N GLY A 86 3.65 -7.18 1.38
CA GLY A 86 4.84 -6.51 0.85
C GLY A 86 5.79 -6.03 1.95
#